data_AF-A0A1F7XWX4-F1
#
_entry.id   AF-A0A1F7XWX4-F1
#
_cell.length_a   1.000
_cell.length_b   1.000
_cell.length_c   1.000
_cell.angle_alpha   90.00
_cell.angle_beta   90.00
_cell.angle_gamma   90.00
#
_symmetry.space_group_name_H-M   'P 1'
#
loop_
_entity.id
_entity.type
_entity.pdbx_description
1 polymer ?
#
loop_
_entity_poly.entity_id
_entity_poly.type
_entity_poly.pdbx_seq_one_letter_code
_entity_poly.pdbx_strand_id
1 'polypeptide(L)'
;MTSRKILPLLFVLIFNLWLIKIFRYNVFIGITVILGSIFVYLSIQAGIKKYFYISALFISVLMIFQYKTSSINSLVFLNENEKIEQQQRMRGYPKSLYRFANWLEQRKEAIIFYKIEDNFSEVVDPNLYFFANHPRERIGVVEYEKLPYVLLPFFVMGILFVKKSGHNILLLSVSPLIPLSLIGNSNPIGPFSLFPFLAAYVAIGLEPVFKNKKYFFAFILVFSLVFIQTISYATY
;
A
#
# COMPACT_ATOMS: atom_id res chain seq x y z
N MET A 1 -11.85 -10.64 -23.94
CA MET A 1 -12.11 -10.45 -22.50
C MET A 1 -13.55 -9.93 -22.37
N THR A 2 -14.47 -10.67 -21.77
CA THR A 2 -15.89 -10.25 -21.70
C THR A 2 -16.02 -8.94 -20.92
N SER A 3 -16.76 -7.96 -21.43
CA SER A 3 -16.94 -6.61 -20.83
C SER A 3 -17.33 -6.65 -19.34
N ARG A 4 -18.02 -7.69 -18.89
CA ARG A 4 -18.42 -7.88 -17.48
C ARG A 4 -17.26 -8.05 -16.50
N LYS A 5 -16.07 -8.46 -16.96
CA LYS A 5 -14.91 -8.66 -16.08
C LYS A 5 -14.20 -7.37 -15.69
N ILE A 6 -14.38 -6.27 -16.42
CA ILE A 6 -13.68 -5.02 -16.09
C ILE A 6 -14.47 -4.14 -15.10
N LEU A 7 -15.77 -4.40 -14.94
CA LEU A 7 -16.65 -3.62 -14.06
C LEU A 7 -16.16 -3.52 -12.61
N PRO A 8 -15.67 -4.60 -11.96
CA PRO A 8 -15.12 -4.49 -10.61
C PRO A 8 -13.91 -3.56 -10.53
N LEU A 9 -13.03 -3.59 -11.54
CA LEU A 9 -11.87 -2.70 -11.59
C LEU A 9 -12.31 -1.24 -11.76
N LEU A 10 -13.23 -0.98 -12.69
CA LEU A 10 -13.76 0.38 -12.88
C LEU A 10 -14.42 0.91 -11.61
N PHE A 11 -15.16 0.07 -10.89
CA PHE A 11 -15.73 0.43 -9.60
C PHE A 11 -14.66 0.86 -8.60
N VAL A 12 -13.60 0.04 -8.44
CA VAL A 12 -12.48 0.34 -7.53
C VAL A 12 -11.72 1.60 -7.95
N LEU A 13 -11.58 1.88 -9.24
CA LEU A 13 -10.89 3.09 -9.71
C LEU A 13 -11.75 4.35 -9.53
N ILE A 14 -13.04 4.29 -9.84
CA ILE A 14 -13.94 5.45 -9.81
C ILE A 14 -14.27 5.85 -8.36
N PHE A 15 -14.57 4.88 -7.49
CA PHE A 15 -15.00 5.14 -6.11
C PHE A 15 -13.85 5.09 -5.11
N ASN A 16 -12.68 5.63 -5.47
CA ASN A 16 -11.50 5.62 -4.63
C ASN A 16 -10.97 7.04 -4.37
N LEU A 17 -11.11 7.47 -3.11
CA LEU A 17 -10.71 8.81 -2.67
C LEU A 17 -9.19 9.02 -2.71
N TRP A 18 -8.40 7.96 -2.52
CA TRP A 18 -6.95 8.04 -2.65
C TRP A 18 -6.54 8.40 -4.07
N LEU A 19 -7.21 7.84 -5.09
CA LEU A 19 -6.97 8.21 -6.47
C LEU A 19 -7.26 9.70 -6.72
N ILE A 20 -8.35 10.22 -6.19
CA ILE A 20 -8.69 11.66 -6.27
C ILE A 20 -7.56 12.50 -5.64
N LYS A 21 -7.04 12.10 -4.48
CA LYS A 21 -5.90 12.77 -3.83
C LYS A 21 -4.64 12.74 -4.70
N ILE A 22 -4.33 11.61 -5.32
CA ILE A 22 -3.20 11.47 -6.25
C ILE A 22 -3.37 12.42 -7.44
N PHE A 23 -4.56 12.51 -8.04
CA PHE A 23 -4.84 13.45 -9.14
C PHE A 23 -4.69 14.92 -8.73
N ARG A 24 -5.15 15.28 -7.54
CA ARG A 24 -4.98 16.64 -6.99
C ARG A 24 -3.51 17.00 -6.77
N TYR A 25 -2.69 16.02 -6.40
CA TYR A 25 -1.26 16.22 -6.21
C TYR A 25 -0.51 16.30 -7.55
N ASN A 26 -0.75 15.35 -8.45
CA ASN A 26 -0.14 15.34 -9.78
C ASN A 26 -0.95 14.47 -10.76
N VAL A 27 -1.50 15.11 -11.81
CA VAL A 27 -2.32 14.44 -12.84
C VAL A 27 -1.55 13.32 -13.57
N PHE A 28 -0.26 13.49 -13.85
CA PHE A 28 0.55 12.47 -14.52
C PHE A 28 0.71 11.22 -13.66
N ILE A 29 0.91 11.39 -12.35
CA ILE A 29 0.95 10.26 -11.41
C ILE A 29 -0.40 9.55 -11.40
N GLY A 30 -1.52 10.30 -11.34
CA GLY A 30 -2.87 9.75 -11.37
C GLY A 30 -3.14 8.90 -12.63
N ILE A 31 -2.79 9.41 -13.81
CA ILE A 31 -2.92 8.66 -15.07
C ILE A 31 -2.05 7.39 -15.05
N THR A 32 -0.81 7.50 -14.56
CA THR A 32 0.14 6.38 -14.47
C THR A 32 -0.40 5.29 -13.53
N VAL A 33 -1.03 5.67 -12.41
CA VAL A 33 -1.68 4.76 -11.47
C VAL A 33 -2.87 4.04 -12.10
N ILE A 34 -3.75 4.76 -12.82
CA ILE A 34 -4.88 4.14 -13.54
C ILE A 34 -4.38 3.12 -14.55
N LEU A 35 -3.46 3.53 -15.44
CA LEU A 35 -2.93 2.66 -16.48
C LEU A 35 -2.19 1.46 -15.89
N GLY A 36 -1.37 1.69 -14.87
CA GLY A 36 -0.71 0.62 -14.11
C GLY A 36 -1.71 -0.36 -13.54
N SER A 37 -2.79 0.11 -12.92
CA SER A 37 -3.86 -0.74 -12.35
C SER A 37 -4.54 -1.59 -13.42
N ILE A 38 -4.85 -1.00 -14.57
CA ILE A 38 -5.45 -1.71 -15.71
C ILE A 38 -4.50 -2.80 -16.22
N PHE A 39 -3.23 -2.48 -16.45
CA PHE A 39 -2.27 -3.46 -16.97
C PHE A 39 -1.95 -4.57 -15.96
N VAL A 40 -1.83 -4.24 -14.67
CA VAL A 40 -1.66 -5.26 -13.61
C VAL A 40 -2.86 -6.19 -13.60
N TYR A 41 -4.09 -5.65 -13.63
CA TYR A 41 -5.30 -6.45 -13.70
C TYR A 41 -5.35 -7.36 -14.94
N LEU A 42 -5.03 -6.81 -16.12
CA LEU A 42 -4.94 -7.58 -17.37
C LEU A 42 -3.84 -8.65 -17.31
N SER A 43 -2.70 -8.37 -16.68
CA SER A 43 -1.61 -9.32 -16.52
C SER A 43 -2.05 -10.54 -15.70
N ILE A 44 -2.83 -10.32 -14.63
CA ILE A 44 -3.35 -11.38 -13.77
C ILE A 44 -4.44 -12.18 -14.48
N GLN A 45 -5.38 -11.50 -15.15
CA GLN A 45 -6.54 -12.14 -15.77
C GLN A 45 -6.25 -12.86 -17.08
N ALA A 46 -5.43 -12.26 -17.94
CA ALA A 46 -5.15 -12.78 -19.27
C ALA A 46 -3.90 -13.68 -19.29
N GLY A 47 -2.99 -13.53 -18.32
CA GLY A 47 -1.74 -14.31 -18.27
C GLY A 47 -0.78 -14.04 -19.44
N ILE A 48 -0.98 -12.96 -20.20
CA ILE A 48 -0.17 -12.63 -21.38
C ILE A 48 1.10 -11.89 -20.95
N LYS A 49 2.27 -12.41 -21.34
CA LYS A 49 3.60 -11.84 -21.02
C LYS A 49 3.72 -10.35 -21.36
N LYS A 50 3.11 -9.91 -22.47
CA LYS A 50 3.10 -8.48 -22.87
C LYS A 50 2.54 -7.57 -21.76
N TYR A 51 1.44 -7.95 -21.13
CA TYR A 51 0.84 -7.14 -20.06
C TYR A 51 1.68 -7.14 -18.79
N PHE A 52 2.42 -8.22 -18.51
CA PHE A 52 3.39 -8.26 -17.42
C PHE A 52 4.50 -7.21 -17.62
N TYR A 53 5.14 -7.17 -18.80
CA TYR A 53 6.20 -6.19 -19.06
C TYR A 53 5.69 -4.75 -19.05
N ILE A 54 4.49 -4.51 -19.60
CA ILE A 54 3.88 -3.18 -19.54
C ILE A 54 3.58 -2.79 -18.08
N SER A 55 3.07 -3.72 -17.26
CA SER A 55 2.86 -3.49 -15.83
C SER A 55 4.17 -3.14 -15.13
N ALA A 56 5.23 -3.91 -15.36
CA ALA A 56 6.54 -3.66 -14.79
C ALA A 56 7.09 -2.27 -15.16
N LEU A 57 6.87 -1.81 -16.40
CA LEU A 57 7.22 -0.46 -16.83
C LEU A 57 6.46 0.61 -16.02
N PHE A 58 5.13 0.49 -15.93
CA PHE A 58 4.32 1.46 -15.16
C PHE A 58 4.70 1.47 -13.67
N ILE A 59 4.91 0.30 -13.07
CA ILE A 59 5.36 0.19 -11.68
C ILE A 59 6.74 0.84 -11.50
N SER A 60 7.67 0.63 -12.43
CA SER A 60 9.00 1.27 -12.37
C SER A 60 8.89 2.80 -12.46
N VAL A 61 8.03 3.32 -13.34
CA VAL A 61 7.76 4.76 -13.44
C VAL A 61 7.14 5.30 -12.14
N LEU A 62 6.16 4.58 -11.56
CA LEU A 62 5.58 4.96 -10.26
C LEU A 62 6.61 4.96 -9.15
N MET A 63 7.54 4.00 -9.14
CA MET A 63 8.63 3.96 -8.17
C MET A 63 9.58 5.16 -8.30
N ILE A 64 9.88 5.61 -9.52
CA ILE A 64 10.67 6.82 -9.72
C ILE A 64 9.95 8.05 -9.16
N PHE A 65 8.64 8.17 -9.40
CA PHE A 65 7.84 9.26 -8.81
C PHE A 65 7.77 9.14 -7.29
N GLN A 66 7.58 7.93 -6.75
CA GLN A 66 7.53 7.67 -5.32
C GLN A 66 8.84 8.11 -4.66
N TYR A 67 9.99 7.73 -5.22
CA TYR A 67 11.29 8.16 -4.72
C TYR A 67 11.45 9.68 -4.70
N LYS A 68 11.04 10.38 -5.78
CA LYS A 68 11.15 11.83 -5.87
C LYS A 68 10.23 12.61 -4.94
N THR A 69 9.12 12.01 -4.52
CA THR A 69 8.07 12.70 -3.75
C THR A 69 8.06 12.32 -2.27
N SER A 70 8.77 11.25 -1.89
CA SER A 70 8.85 10.80 -0.50
C SER A 70 10.00 11.52 0.22
N SER A 71 9.80 11.86 1.49
CA SER A 71 10.86 12.40 2.33
C SER A 71 11.79 11.25 2.74
N ILE A 72 13.03 11.28 2.27
CA ILE A 72 14.02 10.24 2.55
C ILE A 72 14.54 10.43 3.98
N ASN A 73 14.19 9.50 4.87
CA ASN A 73 14.79 9.43 6.20
C ASN A 73 16.18 8.77 6.11
N SER A 74 17.14 9.26 6.89
CA SER A 74 18.46 8.63 6.92
C SER A 74 18.37 7.23 7.54
N LEU A 75 18.87 6.23 6.82
CA LEU A 75 18.99 4.85 7.34
C LEU A 75 20.16 4.69 8.32
N VAL A 76 21.11 5.62 8.34
CA VAL A 76 22.35 5.50 9.13
C VAL A 76 22.28 6.32 10.41
N PHE A 77 21.55 7.44 10.39
CA PHE A 77 21.47 8.37 11.50
C PHE A 77 20.10 8.33 12.16
N LEU A 78 20.10 8.30 13.49
CA LEU A 78 18.90 8.42 14.30
C LEU A 78 18.51 9.88 14.48
N ASN A 79 17.22 10.18 14.35
CA ASN A 79 16.64 11.46 14.78
C ASN A 79 16.53 11.51 16.31
N GLU A 80 16.20 12.68 16.88
CA GLU A 80 16.17 12.84 18.35
C GLU A 80 15.13 11.93 19.03
N ASN A 81 13.97 11.69 18.42
CA ASN A 81 12.95 10.81 18.98
C ASN A 81 13.40 9.34 18.94
N GLU A 82 13.97 8.89 17.82
CA GLU A 82 14.54 7.55 17.65
C GLU A 82 15.70 7.29 18.63
N LYS A 83 16.51 8.31 18.93
CA LYS A 83 17.55 8.21 19.99
C LYS A 83 16.91 8.01 21.36
N ILE A 84 15.82 8.71 21.67
CA ILE A 84 15.10 8.55 22.94
C ILE A 84 14.53 7.13 23.04
N GLU A 85 13.89 6.63 21.98
CA GLU A 85 13.37 5.26 21.93
C GLU A 85 14.47 4.22 22.09
N GLN A 86 15.59 4.38 21.39
CA GLN A 86 16.76 3.51 21.55
C GLN A 86 17.28 3.53 23.00
N GLN A 87 17.35 4.70 23.64
CA GLN A 87 17.74 4.80 25.05
C GLN A 87 16.73 4.11 25.98
N GLN A 88 15.43 4.20 25.70
CA GLN A 88 14.39 3.49 26.46
C GLN A 88 14.55 1.98 26.32
N ARG A 89 14.77 1.46 25.10
CA ARG A 89 15.06 0.03 24.86
C ARG A 89 16.32 -0.42 25.61
N MET A 90 17.40 0.36 25.51
CA MET A 90 18.66 0.11 26.23
C MET A 90 18.49 0.01 27.75
N ARG A 91 17.60 0.82 28.34
CA ARG A 91 17.29 0.77 29.78
C ARG A 91 16.51 -0.48 30.18
N GLY A 92 15.82 -1.14 29.24
CA GLY A 92 15.09 -2.38 29.46
C GLY A 92 15.98 -3.61 29.61
N TYR A 93 17.23 -3.57 29.14
CA TYR A 93 18.16 -4.68 29.30
C TYR A 93 18.71 -4.76 30.74
N PRO A 94 19.01 -5.96 31.26
CA PRO A 94 19.73 -6.11 32.52
C PRO A 94 21.17 -5.61 32.38
N LYS A 95 21.73 -5.01 33.45
CA LYS A 95 23.09 -4.43 33.46
C LYS A 95 24.18 -5.40 33.01
N SER A 96 24.04 -6.70 33.31
CA SER A 96 24.99 -7.74 32.90
C SER A 96 25.06 -7.95 31.38
N LEU A 97 24.02 -7.57 30.64
CA LEU A 97 23.93 -7.73 29.18
C LEU A 97 24.17 -6.43 28.41
N TYR A 98 24.62 -5.35 29.03
CA TYR A 98 24.79 -4.06 28.34
C TYR A 98 25.74 -4.10 27.14
N ARG A 99 26.77 -4.96 27.15
CA ARG A 99 27.63 -5.17 25.98
C ARG A 99 26.88 -5.76 24.80
N PHE A 100 25.99 -6.71 25.08
CA PHE A 100 25.13 -7.34 24.08
C PHE A 100 24.04 -6.36 23.61
N ALA A 101 23.45 -5.58 24.53
CA ALA A 101 22.49 -4.53 24.19
C ALA A 101 23.11 -3.47 23.27
N ASN A 102 24.33 -2.99 23.55
CA ASN A 102 25.04 -2.07 22.65
C ASN A 102 25.31 -2.69 21.27
N TRP A 103 25.63 -3.99 21.23
CA TRP A 103 25.82 -4.72 19.98
C TRP A 103 24.52 -4.80 19.17
N LEU A 104 23.39 -5.06 19.83
CA LEU A 104 22.07 -5.16 19.21
C LEU A 104 21.46 -3.82 18.83
N GLU A 105 21.66 -2.76 19.61
CA GLU A 105 20.88 -1.52 19.46
C GLU A 105 21.69 -0.40 18.79
N GLN A 106 22.99 -0.27 19.09
CA GLN A 106 23.78 0.92 18.73
C GLN A 106 24.66 0.75 17.49
N ARG A 107 24.85 -0.48 17.01
CA ARG A 107 25.63 -0.73 15.79
C ARG A 107 24.94 -0.12 14.58
N LYS A 108 25.73 0.39 13.62
CA LYS A 108 25.20 1.00 12.40
C LYS A 108 24.37 0.00 11.61
N GLU A 109 24.80 -1.25 11.56
CA GLU A 109 24.11 -2.35 10.89
C GLU A 109 22.76 -2.64 11.54
N ALA A 110 22.69 -2.60 12.87
CA ALA A 110 21.45 -2.78 13.60
C ALA A 110 20.48 -1.61 13.39
N ILE A 111 20.99 -0.38 13.41
CA ILE A 111 20.19 0.82 13.12
C ILE A 111 19.60 0.73 11.70
N ILE A 112 20.40 0.36 10.70
CA ILE A 112 19.94 0.17 9.33
C ILE A 112 18.87 -0.93 9.28
N PHE A 113 19.12 -2.06 9.94
CA PHE A 113 18.19 -3.19 9.98
C PHE A 113 16.84 -2.78 10.57
N TYR A 114 16.81 -2.20 11.76
CA TYR A 114 15.56 -1.79 12.41
C TYR A 114 14.81 -0.72 11.62
N LYS A 115 15.52 0.24 11.00
CA LYS A 115 14.85 1.23 10.13
C LYS A 115 14.21 0.60 8.90
N ILE A 116 14.88 -0.38 8.28
CA ILE A 116 14.30 -1.12 7.15
C ILE A 116 13.11 -1.96 7.62
N GLU A 117 13.21 -2.61 8.78
CA GLU A 117 12.14 -3.39 9.39
C GLU A 117 10.92 -2.52 9.71
N ASP A 118 11.11 -1.36 10.33
CA ASP A 118 10.05 -0.41 10.66
C ASP A 118 9.36 0.08 9.38
N ASN A 119 10.15 0.56 8.41
CA ASN A 119 9.61 0.99 7.11
C ASN A 119 8.85 -0.14 6.40
N PHE A 120 9.39 -1.36 6.40
CA PHE A 120 8.75 -2.52 5.79
C PHE A 120 7.42 -2.83 6.48
N SER A 121 7.43 -2.93 7.81
CA SER A 121 6.27 -3.24 8.65
C SER A 121 5.15 -2.24 8.44
N GLU A 122 5.49 -0.95 8.40
CA GLU A 122 4.53 0.11 8.10
C GLU A 122 3.97 0.01 6.68
N VAL A 123 4.79 -0.33 5.68
CA VAL A 123 4.36 -0.42 4.28
C VAL A 123 3.44 -1.63 4.05
N VAL A 124 3.64 -2.73 4.77
CA VAL A 124 2.80 -3.94 4.61
C VAL A 124 1.57 -3.94 5.50
N ASP A 125 1.47 -3.03 6.47
CA ASP A 125 0.34 -2.95 7.40
C ASP A 125 -0.98 -2.62 6.66
N PRO A 126 -1.97 -3.53 6.62
CA PRO A 126 -3.27 -3.26 6.04
C PRO A 126 -4.00 -2.05 6.68
N ASN A 127 -3.72 -1.74 7.94
CA ASN A 127 -4.31 -0.58 8.64
C ASN A 127 -3.99 0.73 7.93
N LEU A 128 -2.76 0.85 7.41
CA LEU A 128 -2.33 2.03 6.66
C LEU A 128 -3.24 2.30 5.46
N TYR A 129 -3.75 1.24 4.82
CA TYR A 129 -4.55 1.33 3.59
C TYR A 129 -6.05 1.40 3.86
N PHE A 130 -6.55 0.58 4.77
CA PHE A 130 -7.99 0.34 4.93
C PHE A 130 -8.62 1.01 6.15
N PHE A 131 -7.86 1.31 7.20
CA PHE A 131 -8.46 1.78 8.47
C PHE A 131 -8.07 3.20 8.87
N ALA A 132 -7.18 3.85 8.11
CA ALA A 132 -6.52 5.11 8.48
C ALA A 132 -5.81 4.97 9.84
N ASN A 133 -4.49 4.82 9.84
CA ASN A 133 -3.71 4.68 11.07
C ASN A 133 -4.09 5.74 12.11
N HIS A 134 -4.06 5.37 13.39
CA HIS A 134 -4.36 6.33 14.44
C HIS A 134 -3.44 7.56 14.30
N PRO A 135 -3.96 8.80 14.32
CA PRO A 135 -3.19 10.02 14.07
C PRO A 135 -2.07 10.29 15.10
N ARG A 136 -1.84 9.39 16.04
CA ARG A 136 -0.81 9.46 17.08
C ARG A 136 0.45 8.65 16.75
N GLU A 137 0.46 7.86 15.67
CA GLU A 137 1.60 7.00 15.34
C GLU A 137 2.69 7.75 14.56
N ARG A 138 2.35 8.81 13.81
CA ARG A 138 3.32 9.59 13.02
C ARG A 138 3.13 11.09 13.21
N ILE A 139 4.12 11.72 13.83
CA ILE A 139 4.11 13.16 14.05
C ILE A 139 4.29 13.89 12.72
N GLY A 140 3.34 14.75 12.35
CA GLY A 140 3.41 15.59 11.16
C GLY A 140 2.88 14.97 9.85
N VAL A 141 2.35 13.74 9.89
CA VAL A 141 1.67 13.12 8.74
C VAL A 141 0.18 13.08 8.99
N VAL A 142 -0.60 13.76 8.15
CA VAL A 142 -2.06 13.65 8.17
C VAL A 142 -2.43 12.32 7.53
N GLU A 143 -2.64 11.31 8.37
CA GLU A 143 -3.14 10.01 7.94
C GLU A 143 -4.57 10.11 7.42
N TYR A 144 -4.86 9.33 6.39
CA TYR A 144 -6.16 9.26 5.76
C TYR A 144 -6.43 7.84 5.24
N GLU A 145 -7.69 7.47 5.14
CA GLU A 145 -8.10 6.16 4.60
C GLU A 145 -7.85 6.14 3.08
N LYS A 146 -7.13 5.11 2.60
CA LYS A 146 -6.79 5.01 1.17
C LYS A 146 -7.85 4.22 0.39
N LEU A 147 -8.38 3.16 1.00
CA LEU A 147 -9.43 2.31 0.47
C LEU A 147 -10.50 2.12 1.55
N PRO A 148 -11.81 2.21 1.23
CA PRO A 148 -12.88 1.86 2.16
C PRO A 148 -12.65 0.50 2.82
N TYR A 149 -12.67 0.40 4.15
CA TYR A 149 -12.38 -0.85 4.88
C TYR A 149 -13.25 -2.04 4.47
N VAL A 150 -14.47 -1.79 3.98
CA VAL A 150 -15.35 -2.83 3.40
C VAL A 150 -14.71 -3.59 2.23
N LEU A 151 -13.70 -3.00 1.58
CA LEU A 151 -12.94 -3.61 0.50
C LEU A 151 -11.87 -4.61 0.98
N LEU A 152 -11.50 -4.60 2.27
CA LEU A 152 -10.45 -5.47 2.81
C LEU A 152 -10.73 -6.97 2.63
N PRO A 153 -11.95 -7.51 2.91
CA PRO A 153 -12.23 -8.93 2.65
C PRO A 153 -12.07 -9.28 1.15
N PHE A 154 -12.42 -8.35 0.26
CA PHE A 154 -12.28 -8.55 -1.18
C PHE A 154 -10.83 -8.46 -1.65
N PHE A 155 -10.00 -7.61 -1.02
CA PHE A 155 -8.56 -7.62 -1.23
C PHE A 155 -7.95 -8.98 -0.90
N VAL A 156 -8.24 -9.52 0.28
CA VAL A 156 -7.75 -10.83 0.73
C VAL A 156 -8.24 -11.95 -0.19
N MET A 157 -9.54 -11.99 -0.51
CA MET A 157 -10.07 -12.95 -1.49
C MET A 157 -9.41 -12.80 -2.86
N GLY A 158 -9.12 -11.58 -3.28
CA GLY A 158 -8.40 -11.28 -4.51
C GLY A 158 -7.05 -11.96 -4.59
N ILE A 159 -6.23 -11.79 -3.54
CA ILE A 159 -4.92 -12.47 -3.43
C ILE A 159 -5.08 -13.99 -3.51
N LEU A 160 -6.05 -14.56 -2.78
CA LEU A 160 -6.30 -16.00 -2.75
C LEU A 160 -6.83 -16.56 -4.08
N PHE A 161 -7.59 -15.76 -4.84
CA PHE A 161 -8.19 -16.13 -6.12
C PHE A 161 -7.26 -15.94 -7.32
N VAL A 162 -6.08 -15.36 -7.12
CA VAL A 162 -5.04 -15.28 -8.14
C VAL A 162 -4.55 -16.71 -8.45
N LYS A 163 -5.28 -17.38 -9.35
CA LYS A 163 -5.01 -18.76 -9.76
C LYS A 163 -3.66 -18.86 -10.44
N LYS A 164 -2.67 -19.51 -9.80
CA LYS A 164 -1.37 -19.93 -10.40
C LYS A 164 -0.77 -18.89 -11.36
N SER A 165 -1.07 -17.60 -11.17
CA SER A 165 -0.53 -16.54 -12.02
C SER A 165 0.94 -16.54 -11.64
N GLY A 166 1.79 -16.87 -12.63
CA GLY A 166 3.14 -17.37 -12.37
C GLY A 166 3.86 -16.52 -11.33
N HIS A 167 4.67 -17.18 -10.50
CA HIS A 167 5.55 -16.60 -9.48
C HIS A 167 5.99 -15.14 -9.76
N ASN A 168 6.29 -14.82 -11.01
CA ASN A 168 6.47 -13.48 -11.58
C ASN A 168 5.47 -12.40 -11.13
N ILE A 169 4.15 -12.63 -11.11
CA ILE A 169 3.16 -11.63 -10.70
C ILE A 169 3.24 -11.37 -9.19
N LEU A 170 3.46 -12.41 -8.39
CA LEU A 170 3.71 -12.25 -6.97
C LEU A 170 5.01 -11.49 -6.72
N LEU A 171 6.08 -11.84 -7.44
CA LEU A 171 7.34 -11.09 -7.41
C LEU A 171 7.14 -9.62 -7.80
N LEU A 172 6.36 -9.36 -8.84
CA LEU A 172 6.05 -8.00 -9.29
C LEU A 172 5.21 -7.23 -8.26
N SER A 173 4.30 -7.90 -7.54
CA SER A 173 3.52 -7.27 -6.46
C SER A 173 4.36 -6.93 -5.22
N VAL A 174 5.41 -7.70 -4.96
CA VAL A 174 6.35 -7.48 -3.86
C VAL A 174 7.44 -6.48 -4.25
N SER A 175 7.71 -6.28 -5.55
CA SER A 175 8.82 -5.43 -6.00
C SER A 175 8.78 -3.98 -5.51
N PRO A 176 7.63 -3.31 -5.32
CA PRO A 176 7.59 -1.97 -4.73
C PRO A 176 7.93 -1.95 -3.24
N LEU A 177 7.73 -3.07 -2.51
CA LEU A 177 7.97 -3.13 -1.07
C LEU A 177 9.45 -2.92 -0.74
N ILE A 178 10.36 -3.48 -1.54
CA ILE A 178 11.81 -3.36 -1.34
C ILE A 178 12.26 -1.88 -1.33
N PRO A 179 12.06 -1.10 -2.40
CA PRO A 179 12.45 0.31 -2.41
C PRO A 179 11.67 1.14 -1.40
N LEU A 180 10.39 0.87 -1.15
CA LEU A 180 9.63 1.56 -0.09
C LEU A 180 10.23 1.32 1.30
N SER A 181 10.75 0.11 1.57
CA SER A 181 11.42 -0.21 2.85
C SER A 181 12.76 0.53 3.01
N LEU A 182 13.43 0.84 1.89
CA LEU A 182 14.70 1.57 1.89
C LEU A 182 14.51 3.09 1.96
N ILE A 183 13.48 3.61 1.30
CA ILE A 183 13.22 5.07 1.19
C ILE A 183 12.41 5.58 2.38
N GLY A 184 11.57 4.72 2.96
CA GLY A 184 10.46 5.10 3.82
C GLY A 184 9.20 5.40 3.01
N ASN A 185 8.07 5.45 3.71
CA ASN A 185 6.73 5.66 3.13
C ASN A 185 6.17 7.07 3.39
N SER A 186 6.96 7.96 3.99
CA SER A 186 6.56 9.33 4.31
C SER A 186 6.37 10.13 3.03
N ASN A 187 5.13 10.17 2.57
CA ASN A 187 4.71 10.82 1.35
C ASN A 187 3.30 11.42 1.57
N PRO A 188 3.05 12.69 1.21
CA PRO A 188 1.73 13.32 1.39
C PRO A 188 0.55 12.57 0.74
N ILE A 189 0.84 11.80 -0.32
CA ILE A 189 -0.12 10.97 -1.03
C ILE A 189 0.10 9.47 -0.81
N GLY A 190 0.84 9.08 0.23
CA GLY A 190 1.07 7.68 0.61
C GLY A 190 1.91 6.87 -0.39
N PRO A 191 2.02 5.54 -0.20
CA PRO A 191 2.79 4.65 -1.07
C PRO A 191 2.00 4.27 -2.34
N PHE A 192 1.72 5.24 -3.21
CA PHE A 192 0.88 5.07 -4.40
C PHE A 192 1.41 4.06 -5.43
N SER A 193 2.70 3.71 -5.36
CA SER A 193 3.29 2.63 -6.17
C SER A 193 2.67 1.25 -5.92
N LEU A 194 2.05 1.04 -4.76
CA LEU A 194 1.30 -0.19 -4.42
C LEU A 194 -0.15 -0.17 -4.91
N PHE A 195 -0.69 1.00 -5.27
CA PHE A 195 -2.08 1.17 -5.70
C PHE A 195 -2.48 0.20 -6.81
N PRO A 196 -1.69 0.00 -7.90
CA PRO A 196 -2.08 -0.90 -8.98
C PRO A 196 -2.39 -2.33 -8.54
N PHE A 197 -1.63 -2.86 -7.58
CA PHE A 197 -1.83 -4.21 -7.06
C PHE A 197 -3.03 -4.27 -6.13
N LEU A 198 -3.17 -3.30 -5.22
CA LEU A 198 -4.33 -3.19 -4.33
C LEU A 198 -5.62 -3.14 -5.14
N ALA A 199 -5.68 -2.26 -6.15
CA ALA A 199 -6.85 -2.10 -7.00
C ALA A 199 -7.17 -3.37 -7.80
N ALA A 200 -6.14 -4.03 -8.37
CA ALA A 200 -6.33 -5.25 -9.13
C ALA A 200 -6.80 -6.43 -8.24
N TYR A 201 -6.22 -6.61 -7.06
CA TYR A 201 -6.62 -7.67 -6.14
C TYR A 201 -8.04 -7.45 -5.61
N VAL A 202 -8.39 -6.23 -5.18
CA VAL A 202 -9.77 -5.92 -4.78
C VAL A 202 -10.74 -6.21 -5.94
N ALA A 203 -10.41 -5.80 -7.17
CA ALA A 203 -11.25 -6.05 -8.33
C ALA A 203 -11.46 -7.55 -8.60
N ILE A 204 -10.41 -8.36 -8.47
CA ILE A 204 -10.49 -9.83 -8.61
C ILE A 204 -11.40 -10.42 -7.54
N GLY A 205 -11.23 -10.01 -6.27
CA GLY A 205 -12.06 -10.50 -5.17
C GLY A 205 -13.52 -10.07 -5.26
N LEU A 206 -13.80 -8.92 -5.89
CA LEU A 206 -15.16 -8.44 -6.16
C LEU A 206 -15.85 -9.16 -7.33
N GLU A 207 -15.13 -9.92 -8.17
CA GLU A 207 -15.73 -10.58 -9.33
C GLU A 207 -16.96 -11.46 -9.00
N PRO A 208 -16.94 -12.32 -7.97
CA PRO A 208 -18.10 -13.16 -7.64
C PRO A 208 -19.31 -12.34 -7.21
N VAL A 209 -19.08 -11.21 -6.52
CA VAL A 209 -20.13 -10.28 -6.09
C VAL A 209 -20.80 -9.65 -7.30
N PHE A 210 -20.03 -9.15 -8.27
CA PHE A 210 -20.55 -8.51 -9.48
C PHE A 210 -21.27 -9.48 -10.42
N LYS A 211 -21.03 -10.79 -10.30
CA LYS A 211 -21.73 -11.83 -11.06
C LYS A 211 -23.09 -12.19 -10.46
N ASN A 212 -23.29 -12.00 -9.16
CA ASN A 212 -24.53 -12.35 -8.45
C ASN A 212 -25.31 -11.09 -8.05
N LYS A 213 -26.49 -10.87 -8.64
CA LYS A 213 -27.32 -9.69 -8.38
C LYS A 213 -27.61 -9.46 -6.89
N LYS A 214 -27.92 -10.51 -6.12
CA LYS A 214 -28.25 -10.40 -4.69
C LYS A 214 -27.04 -9.90 -3.90
N TYR A 215 -25.86 -10.47 -4.14
CA TYR A 215 -24.63 -10.06 -3.46
C TYR A 215 -24.18 -8.67 -3.89
N PHE A 216 -24.35 -8.32 -5.16
CA PHE A 216 -24.08 -6.98 -5.67
C PHE A 216 -24.92 -5.92 -4.95
N PHE A 217 -26.23 -6.11 -4.85
CA PHE A 217 -27.11 -5.17 -4.14
C PHE A 217 -26.73 -5.02 -2.67
N ALA A 218 -26.50 -6.12 -1.96
CA ALA A 218 -26.08 -6.09 -0.56
C ALA A 218 -24.73 -5.36 -0.39
N PHE A 219 -23.77 -5.65 -1.26
CA PHE A 219 -22.46 -4.99 -1.27
C PHE A 219 -22.59 -3.48 -1.51
N ILE A 220 -23.36 -3.04 -2.52
CA ILE A 220 -23.53 -1.61 -2.81
C ILE A 220 -24.18 -0.87 -1.65
N LEU A 221 -25.13 -1.48 -0.94
CA LEU A 221 -25.76 -0.89 0.23
C LEU A 221 -24.72 -0.65 1.35
N VAL A 222 -23.95 -1.69 1.71
CA VAL A 222 -22.92 -1.58 2.74
C VAL A 222 -21.80 -0.62 2.30
N PHE A 223 -21.34 -0.75 1.05
CA PHE A 223 -20.30 0.12 0.49
C PHE A 223 -20.72 1.58 0.52
N SER A 224 -21.95 1.91 0.12
CA SER A 224 -22.43 3.30 0.12
C SER A 224 -22.43 3.90 1.52
N LEU A 225 -22.87 3.13 2.54
CA LEU A 225 -22.84 3.59 3.93
C LEU A 225 -21.42 3.87 4.40
N VAL A 226 -20.49 2.94 4.15
CA VAL A 226 -19.07 3.10 4.51
C VAL A 226 -18.42 4.25 3.74
N PHE A 227 -18.70 4.38 2.45
CA PHE A 227 -18.12 5.42 1.61
C PHE A 227 -18.58 6.83 2.02
N ILE A 228 -19.85 7.00 2.39
CA ILE A 228 -20.37 8.26 2.94
C ILE A 228 -19.67 8.59 4.27
N GLN A 229 -19.51 7.59 5.14
CA GLN A 229 -18.78 7.73 6.40
C GLN A 229 -17.32 8.18 6.16
N THR A 230 -16.60 7.51 5.24
CA THR A 230 -15.21 7.85 4.90
C THR A 230 -15.11 9.27 4.32
N ILE A 231 -16.03 9.67 3.42
CA ILE A 231 -16.06 11.05 2.90
C ILE A 231 -16.25 12.05 4.04
N SER A 232 -17.19 11.76 4.95
CA SER A 232 -17.46 12.64 6.10
C SER A 232 -16.20 12.84 6.95
N TYR A 233 -15.44 11.77 7.23
CA TYR A 233 -14.19 11.89 7.97
C TYR A 233 -13.08 12.60 7.20
N ALA A 234 -13.05 12.53 5.87
CA ALA A 234 -12.06 13.24 5.08
C ALA A 234 -12.31 14.76 4.99
N THR A 235 -13.54 15.22 5.31
CA THR A 235 -13.92 16.65 5.32
C THR A 235 -13.72 17.35 6.65
N TYR A 236 -13.59 16.61 7.76
CA TYR A 236 -13.37 17.13 9.12
C TYR A 236 -11.91 16.98 9.53
#